data_AF-Q9CS81-F1
#
_entry.id   AF-Q9CS81-F1
#
_cell.length_a   1.000
_cell.length_b   1.000
_cell.length_c   1.000
_cell.angle_alpha   90.00
_cell.angle_beta   90.00
_cell.angle_gamma   90.00
#
_symmetry.space_group_name_H-M   'P 1'
#
loop_
_entity.id
_entity.type
_entity.pdbx_description
1 polymer ?
#
loop_
_entity_poly.entity_id
_entity_poly.type
_entity_poly.pdbx_seq_one_letter_code
_entity_poly.pdbx_strand_id
1 'polypeptide(L)'
;TITNDYQHLLVNSIANFFRLLSQGGGKIKVEILKILSNFAENPDMLKKLLGTQVPSSFSSLYNSYVESEILINALTLFEIIFDNLRAEVFNYREFNKGSLFYLCTTSGVCVKKIRALANHHDLLVKVKVIKLVNKF
;
A
#
# COMPACT_ATOMS: atom_id res chain seq x y z
N THR A 1 5.31 10.54 26.22
CA THR A 1 6.39 9.71 25.64
C THR A 1 5.85 8.30 25.51
N ILE A 2 5.52 7.84 24.30
CA ILE A 2 5.13 6.43 24.09
C ILE A 2 6.45 5.65 24.00
N THR A 3 6.69 4.82 25.02
CA THR A 3 7.93 4.08 25.27
C THR A 3 8.22 3.09 24.15
N ASN A 4 9.51 2.94 23.85
CA ASN A 4 10.12 2.07 22.84
C ASN A 4 9.67 0.59 22.92
N ASP A 5 9.16 0.16 24.08
CA ASP A 5 8.88 -1.23 24.42
C ASP A 5 7.72 -1.88 23.66
N TYR A 6 6.86 -1.12 22.98
CA TYR A 6 5.78 -1.68 22.16
C TYR A 6 6.03 -1.57 20.65
N GLN A 7 7.16 -0.97 20.24
CA GLN A 7 7.43 -0.76 18.81
C GLN A 7 7.62 -2.08 18.05
N HIS A 8 8.26 -3.08 18.66
CA HIS A 8 8.47 -4.40 18.03
C HIS A 8 7.15 -5.18 17.86
N LEU A 9 6.21 -5.06 18.82
CA LEU A 9 4.87 -5.65 18.71
C LEU A 9 4.06 -5.01 17.56
N LEU A 10 4.17 -3.70 17.39
CA LEU A 10 3.52 -2.97 16.29
C LEU A 10 4.14 -3.31 14.92
N VAL A 11 5.47 -3.36 14.81
CA VAL A 11 6.16 -3.72 13.56
C VAL A 11 5.85 -5.15 13.13
N ASN A 12 5.87 -6.10 14.07
CA ASN A 12 5.49 -7.49 13.80
C ASN A 12 4.02 -7.60 13.37
N SER A 13 3.14 -6.73 13.88
CA SER A 13 1.74 -6.70 13.48
C SER A 13 1.55 -6.26 12.03
N ILE A 14 2.29 -5.22 11.58
CA ILE A 14 2.23 -4.73 10.18
C ILE A 14 2.72 -5.82 9.20
N ALA A 15 3.85 -6.46 9.49
CA ALA A 15 4.37 -7.55 8.66
C ALA A 15 3.37 -8.72 8.56
N ASN A 16 2.71 -9.07 9.69
CA ASN A 16 1.67 -10.09 9.71
C ASN A 16 0.46 -9.70 8.84
N PHE A 17 0.06 -8.42 8.81
CA PHE A 17 -1.00 -7.96 7.93
C PHE A 17 -0.63 -8.13 6.45
N PHE A 18 0.60 -7.82 6.03
CA PHE A 18 1.02 -8.09 4.65
C PHE A 18 1.03 -9.58 4.31
N ARG A 19 1.40 -10.44 5.27
CA ARG A 19 1.32 -11.90 5.09
C ARG A 19 -0.14 -12.35 4.91
N LEU A 20 -1.05 -11.87 5.75
CA LEU A 20 -2.50 -12.13 5.63
C LEU A 20 -3.08 -11.56 4.33
N LEU A 21 -2.62 -10.41 3.86
CA LEU A 21 -3.03 -9.83 2.58
C LEU A 21 -2.60 -10.72 1.40
N SER A 22 -1.44 -11.36 1.50
CA SER A 22 -0.96 -12.29 0.47
C SER A 22 -1.69 -13.64 0.49
N GLN A 23 -2.10 -14.14 1.66
CA GLN A 23 -2.61 -15.51 1.84
C GLN A 23 -4.12 -15.60 2.08
N GLY A 24 -4.75 -14.53 2.55
CA GLY A 24 -6.16 -14.50 2.95
C GLY A 24 -7.12 -14.48 1.76
N GLY A 25 -8.37 -14.89 2.01
CA GLY A 25 -9.47 -14.76 1.04
C GLY A 25 -9.94 -13.31 0.86
N GLY A 26 -10.84 -13.07 -0.10
CA GLY A 26 -11.27 -11.72 -0.51
C GLY A 26 -11.70 -10.82 0.65
N LYS A 27 -12.59 -11.31 1.53
CA LYS A 27 -13.05 -10.57 2.71
C LYS A 27 -11.91 -10.18 3.65
N ILE A 28 -10.95 -11.08 3.90
CA ILE A 28 -9.78 -10.79 4.74
C ILE A 28 -8.94 -9.70 4.09
N LYS A 29 -8.68 -9.80 2.77
CA LYS A 29 -7.89 -8.79 2.06
C LYS A 29 -8.50 -7.40 2.15
N VAL A 30 -9.82 -7.28 1.98
CA VAL A 30 -10.53 -6.00 2.11
C VAL A 30 -10.33 -5.40 3.50
N GLU A 31 -10.56 -6.18 4.57
CA GLU A 31 -10.41 -5.67 5.94
C GLU A 31 -8.96 -5.31 6.27
N ILE A 32 -7.99 -6.11 5.82
CA ILE A 32 -6.58 -5.77 5.99
C ILE A 32 -6.21 -4.48 5.25
N LEU A 33 -6.68 -4.27 4.03
CA LEU A 33 -6.40 -3.04 3.28
C LEU A 33 -6.99 -1.80 3.96
N LYS A 34 -8.16 -1.91 4.60
CA LYS A 34 -8.75 -0.83 5.40
C LYS A 34 -7.87 -0.52 6.62
N ILE A 35 -7.42 -1.55 7.36
CA ILE A 35 -6.51 -1.37 8.51
C ILE A 35 -5.21 -0.69 8.07
N LEU A 36 -4.60 -1.14 6.98
CA LEU A 36 -3.36 -0.55 6.45
C LEU A 36 -3.57 0.90 5.99
N SER A 37 -4.73 1.21 5.41
CA SER A 37 -5.09 2.58 5.01
C SER A 37 -5.18 3.50 6.23
N ASN A 38 -5.83 3.05 7.30
CA ASN A 38 -5.90 3.79 8.57
C ASN A 38 -4.50 4.01 9.18
N PHE A 39 -3.59 3.05 9.07
CA PHE A 39 -2.21 3.23 9.50
C PHE A 39 -1.45 4.25 8.64
N ALA A 40 -1.71 4.28 7.34
CA ALA A 40 -1.06 5.20 6.42
C ALA A 40 -1.50 6.66 6.64
N GLU A 41 -2.68 6.90 7.21
CA GLU A 41 -3.17 8.24 7.58
C GLU A 41 -2.52 8.80 8.86
N ASN A 42 -1.88 7.94 9.67
CA ASN A 42 -1.19 8.36 10.88
C ASN A 42 0.33 8.51 10.62
N PRO A 43 0.94 9.70 10.77
CA PRO A 43 2.35 9.92 10.42
C PRO A 43 3.36 9.00 11.14
N ASP A 44 3.15 8.73 12.43
CA ASP A 44 4.02 7.85 13.22
C ASP A 44 3.97 6.40 12.74
N MET A 45 2.79 5.96 12.31
CA MET A 45 2.58 4.61 11.75
C MET A 45 3.01 4.52 10.29
N LEU A 46 2.87 5.61 9.53
CA LEU A 46 3.26 5.68 8.13
C LEU A 46 4.76 5.37 7.95
N LYS A 47 5.65 5.96 8.75
CA LYS A 47 7.10 5.67 8.64
C LYS A 47 7.40 4.18 8.85
N LYS A 48 6.72 3.54 9.82
CA LYS A 48 6.86 2.10 10.10
C LYS A 48 6.30 1.24 8.96
N LEU A 49 5.13 1.62 8.44
CA LEU A 49 4.47 0.96 7.32
C LEU A 49 5.36 1.00 6.07
N LEU A 50 5.91 2.17 5.74
CA LEU A 50 6.81 2.38 4.60
C LEU A 50 8.09 1.55 4.71
N GLY A 51 8.67 1.42 5.90
CA GLY A 51 9.87 0.63 6.16
C GLY A 51 9.64 -0.88 6.30
N THR A 52 8.38 -1.34 6.33
CA THR A 52 8.07 -2.76 6.49
C THR A 52 8.42 -3.54 5.23
N GLN A 53 9.07 -4.70 5.42
CA GLN A 53 9.31 -5.67 4.35
C GLN A 53 8.00 -6.29 3.90
N VAL A 54 7.73 -6.23 2.59
CA VAL A 54 6.49 -6.77 2.01
C VAL A 54 6.78 -7.88 1.01
N PRO A 55 5.89 -8.89 0.89
CA PRO A 55 6.00 -9.90 -0.16
C PRO A 55 6.03 -9.25 -1.54
N SER A 56 6.83 -9.79 -2.47
CA SER A 56 6.85 -9.33 -3.87
C SER A 56 5.47 -9.43 -4.55
N SER A 57 4.64 -10.37 -4.08
CA SER A 57 3.24 -10.56 -4.48
C SER A 57 2.34 -9.37 -4.11
N PHE A 58 2.78 -8.43 -3.27
CA PHE A 58 2.01 -7.23 -2.94
C PHE A 58 1.60 -6.46 -4.20
N SER A 59 2.53 -6.31 -5.15
CA SER A 59 2.25 -5.64 -6.42
C SER A 59 1.17 -6.35 -7.27
N SER A 60 0.92 -7.64 -7.03
CA SER A 60 -0.13 -8.40 -7.73
C SER A 60 -1.55 -8.01 -7.32
N LEU A 61 -1.72 -7.23 -6.25
CA LEU A 61 -3.02 -6.59 -5.94
C LEU A 61 -3.49 -5.67 -7.05
N TYR A 62 -2.56 -5.06 -7.80
CA TYR A 62 -2.87 -4.19 -8.95
C TYR A 62 -2.92 -5.02 -10.24
N ASN A 63 -3.95 -5.84 -10.38
CA ASN A 63 -4.17 -6.68 -11.55
C ASN A 63 -5.67 -6.74 -11.87
N SER A 64 -6.03 -6.77 -13.15
CA SER A 64 -7.43 -6.74 -13.61
C SER A 64 -8.24 -7.99 -13.27
N TYR A 65 -7.60 -9.08 -12.85
CA TYR A 65 -8.26 -10.30 -12.37
C TYR A 65 -8.58 -10.26 -10.87
N VAL A 66 -8.13 -9.23 -10.14
CA VAL A 66 -8.45 -9.04 -8.72
C VAL A 66 -9.86 -8.44 -8.62
N GLU A 67 -10.65 -8.93 -7.67
CA GLU A 67 -12.00 -8.43 -7.41
C GLU A 67 -12.01 -6.90 -7.21
N SER A 68 -12.98 -6.21 -7.83
CA SER A 68 -13.05 -4.74 -7.84
C SER A 68 -12.98 -4.12 -6.44
N GLU A 69 -13.64 -4.73 -5.45
CA GLU A 69 -13.63 -4.21 -4.07
C GLU A 69 -12.22 -4.24 -3.47
N ILE A 70 -11.49 -5.35 -3.62
CA ILE A 70 -10.09 -5.47 -3.18
C ILE A 70 -9.24 -4.43 -3.90
N LEU A 71 -9.45 -4.28 -5.21
CA LEU A 71 -8.68 -3.37 -6.04
C LEU A 71 -8.91 -1.90 -5.65
N ILE A 72 -10.16 -1.51 -5.40
CA ILE A 72 -10.51 -0.15 -4.92
C ILE A 72 -9.81 0.16 -3.61
N ASN A 73 -9.84 -0.77 -2.65
CA ASN A 73 -9.16 -0.62 -1.35
C ASN A 73 -7.63 -0.56 -1.51
N ALA A 74 -7.05 -1.39 -2.38
CA ALA A 74 -5.60 -1.36 -2.66
C ALA A 74 -5.16 -0.06 -3.33
N LEU A 75 -5.98 0.48 -4.23
CA LEU A 75 -5.79 1.81 -4.83
C LEU A 75 -5.95 2.92 -3.79
N THR A 76 -6.80 2.75 -2.77
CA THR A 76 -6.96 3.74 -1.68
C THR A 76 -5.71 3.80 -0.83
N LEU A 77 -5.20 2.65 -0.41
CA LEU A 77 -3.94 2.57 0.31
C LEU A 77 -2.80 3.22 -0.49
N PHE A 78 -2.70 2.95 -1.79
CA PHE A 78 -1.68 3.58 -2.64
C PHE A 78 -1.83 5.10 -2.71
N GLU A 79 -3.06 5.60 -2.87
CA GLU A 79 -3.34 7.05 -2.91
C GLU A 79 -2.90 7.74 -1.63
N ILE A 80 -3.28 7.20 -0.47
CA ILE A 80 -2.90 7.75 0.85
C ILE A 80 -1.37 7.76 1.01
N ILE A 81 -0.71 6.64 0.68
CA ILE A 81 0.76 6.57 0.73
C ILE A 81 1.38 7.62 -0.19
N PHE A 82 0.94 7.69 -1.44
CA PHE A 82 1.51 8.59 -2.43
C PHE A 82 1.32 10.07 -2.06
N ASP A 83 0.14 10.44 -1.57
CA ASP A 83 -0.15 11.80 -1.14
C ASP A 83 0.69 12.19 0.07
N ASN A 84 0.85 11.30 1.06
CA ASN A 84 1.69 11.58 2.23
C ASN A 84 3.19 11.66 1.89
N LEU A 85 3.67 10.83 0.95
CA LEU A 85 5.07 10.88 0.49
C LEU A 85 5.44 12.22 -0.18
N ARG A 86 4.45 12.94 -0.70
CA ARG A 86 4.64 14.29 -1.27
C ARG A 86 4.61 15.38 -0.21
N ALA A 87 3.91 15.16 0.90
CA ALA A 87 3.80 16.11 2.00
C ALA A 87 5.00 16.02 2.96
N GLU A 88 5.56 14.83 3.13
CA GLU A 88 6.63 14.54 4.08
C GLU A 88 8.00 14.46 3.40
N VAL A 89 9.03 15.01 4.06
CA VAL A 89 10.42 14.91 3.59
C VAL A 89 11.06 13.66 4.22
N PHE A 90 10.75 12.50 3.65
CA PHE A 90 11.42 11.26 4.08
C PHE A 90 12.84 11.19 3.54
N ASN A 91 13.80 10.80 4.39
CA ASN A 91 15.14 10.43 3.94
C ASN A 91 15.07 9.07 3.22
N TYR A 92 14.87 9.11 1.90
CA TYR A 92 14.63 7.93 1.08
C TYR A 92 15.75 6.88 1.11
N ARG A 93 16.95 7.23 1.59
CA ARG A 93 18.07 6.28 1.78
C ARG A 93 17.88 5.33 2.97
N GLU A 94 16.93 5.61 3.87
CA GLU A 94 16.62 4.77 5.03
C GLU A 94 15.84 3.50 4.67
N PHE A 95 15.22 3.45 3.49
CA PHE A 95 14.37 2.35 3.08
C PHE A 95 15.14 1.31 2.26
N ASN A 96 15.10 0.06 2.72
CA ASN A 96 15.75 -1.07 2.06
C ASN A 96 15.01 -1.54 0.79
N LYS A 97 15.71 -2.31 -0.04
CA LYS A 97 15.08 -3.08 -1.12
C LYS A 97 14.12 -4.10 -0.50
N GLY A 98 12.86 -4.10 -0.94
CA GLY A 98 11.79 -4.97 -0.42
C GLY A 98 10.83 -4.28 0.54
N SER A 99 11.15 -3.07 1.01
CA SER A 99 10.21 -2.22 1.74
C SER A 99 8.99 -1.85 0.90
N LEU A 100 7.87 -1.57 1.56
CA LEU A 100 6.67 -1.02 0.91
C LEU A 100 7.00 0.27 0.14
N PHE A 101 7.81 1.15 0.75
CA PHE A 101 8.30 2.36 0.09
C PHE A 101 8.96 2.03 -1.26
N TYR A 102 9.94 1.12 -1.27
CA TYR A 102 10.66 0.77 -2.48
C TYR A 102 9.73 0.21 -3.57
N LEU A 103 8.75 -0.62 -3.21
CA LEU A 103 7.79 -1.15 -4.19
C LEU A 103 6.86 -0.06 -4.75
N CYS A 104 6.34 0.83 -3.90
CA CYS A 104 5.40 1.87 -4.31
C CYS A 104 6.05 3.02 -5.09
N THR A 105 7.33 3.31 -4.84
CA THR A 105 8.06 4.43 -5.47
C THR A 105 9.18 3.94 -6.38
N THR A 106 10.28 3.50 -5.80
CA THR A 106 11.60 3.40 -6.45
C THR A 106 11.63 2.30 -7.51
N SER A 107 10.90 1.21 -7.30
CA SER A 107 10.83 0.10 -8.26
C SER A 107 10.00 0.41 -9.52
N GLY A 108 9.07 1.38 -9.44
CA GLY A 108 8.08 1.66 -10.47
C GLY A 108 7.05 0.54 -10.74
N VAL A 109 7.12 -0.60 -10.04
CA VAL A 109 6.30 -1.78 -10.33
C VAL A 109 4.82 -1.52 -10.04
N CYS A 110 4.50 -0.94 -8.88
CA CYS A 110 3.12 -0.59 -8.52
C CYS A 110 2.53 0.43 -9.51
N VAL A 111 3.28 1.51 -9.80
CA VAL A 111 2.89 2.55 -10.76
C VAL A 111 2.57 1.97 -12.15
N LYS A 112 3.45 1.11 -12.68
CA LYS A 112 3.24 0.47 -13.98
C LYS A 112 1.96 -0.37 -14.00
N LYS A 113 1.73 -1.15 -12.94
CA LYS A 113 0.54 -1.99 -12.82
C LYS A 113 -0.74 -1.17 -12.64
N ILE A 114 -0.70 -0.09 -11.86
CA ILE A 114 -1.84 0.83 -11.70
C ILE A 114 -2.19 1.46 -13.05
N ARG A 115 -1.22 1.91 -13.85
CA ARG A 115 -1.48 2.43 -15.20
C ARG A 115 -2.17 1.43 -16.11
N ALA A 116 -1.84 0.14 -16.00
CA ALA A 116 -2.48 -0.91 -16.78
C ALA A 116 -3.98 -1.11 -16.45
N LEU A 117 -4.45 -0.60 -15.30
CA LEU A 117 -5.85 -0.68 -14.89
C LEU A 117 -6.72 0.46 -15.43
N ALA A 118 -6.17 1.38 -16.25
CA ALA A 118 -6.93 2.52 -16.80
C ALA A 118 -8.12 2.09 -17.69
N ASN A 119 -8.09 0.86 -18.22
CA ASN A 119 -9.15 0.26 -19.03
C ASN A 119 -9.91 -0.86 -18.29
N HIS A 120 -9.92 -0.84 -16.95
CA HIS A 120 -10.66 -1.82 -16.17
C HIS A 120 -12.17 -1.77 -16.46
N HIS A 121 -12.84 -2.92 -16.41
CA HIS A 121 -14.28 -3.06 -16.71
C HIS A 121 -15.16 -2.38 -15.67
N ASP A 122 -14.74 -2.42 -14.40
CA ASP A 122 -15.40 -1.70 -13.31
C ASP A 122 -15.15 -0.18 -13.40
N LEU A 123 -16.24 0.58 -13.44
CA LEU A 123 -16.21 2.04 -13.59
C LEU A 123 -15.54 2.74 -12.40
N LEU A 124 -15.76 2.27 -11.17
CA LEU A 124 -15.19 2.88 -9.97
C LEU A 124 -13.67 2.68 -9.94
N VAL A 125 -13.20 1.49 -10.30
CA VAL A 125 -11.76 1.22 -10.48
C VAL A 125 -11.20 2.18 -11.53
N LYS A 126 -11.84 2.28 -12.69
CA LYS A 126 -11.37 3.13 -13.80
C LYS A 126 -11.26 4.61 -13.40
N VAL A 127 -12.29 5.18 -12.80
CA VAL A 127 -12.31 6.58 -12.33
C VAL A 127 -11.17 6.82 -11.35
N LYS A 128 -10.98 5.89 -10.40
CA LYS A 128 -9.94 6.01 -9.37
C LYS A 128 -8.52 5.92 -9.93
N VAL A 129 -8.30 5.01 -10.88
CA VAL A 129 -7.01 4.87 -11.58
C VAL A 129 -6.70 6.12 -12.37
N ILE A 130 -7.65 6.67 -13.14
CA ILE A 130 -7.43 7.90 -13.91
C ILE A 130 -7.03 9.06 -13.00
N LYS A 131 -7.75 9.24 -11.88
CA LYS A 131 -7.41 10.26 -10.87
C LYS A 131 -5.99 10.08 -10.32
N LEU A 132 -5.61 8.85 -10.01
CA LEU A 132 -4.29 8.50 -9.48
C LEU A 132 -3.18 8.75 -10.52
N VAL A 133 -3.35 8.29 -11.75
CA VAL A 133 -2.36 8.44 -12.82
C VAL A 133 -2.08 9.90 -13.13
N ASN A 134 -3.05 10.80 -12.98
CA ASN A 134 -2.80 12.24 -13.13
C ASN A 134 -1.91 12.83 -12.02
N LYS A 135 -1.63 12.09 -10.94
CA LYS A 135 -0.72 12.51 -9.86
C LYS A 135 0.75 12.11 -10.11
N PHE A 136 1.06 11.23 -11.07
CA PHE A 136 2.40 10.68 -11.31
C PHE A 136 2.74 10.27 -12.74
#